data_AF-A0A957FD94-F1
#
_entry.id   AF-A0A957FD94-F1
#
_cell.length_a   1.000
_cell.length_b   1.000
_cell.length_c   1.000
_cell.angle_alpha   90.00
_cell.angle_beta   90.00
_cell.angle_gamma   90.00
#
_symmetry.space_group_name_H-M   'P 1'
#
loop_
_entity.id
_entity.type
_entity.pdbx_description
1 polymer ?
#
loop_
_entity_poly.entity_id
_entity_poly.type
_entity_poly.pdbx_seq_one_letter_code
_entity_poly.pdbx_strand_id
1 'polypeptide(L)'
;MKQVYWALGSVVHATYAAFIAEVTQYNNMISPGRHEWNPDQIITTKPIRVVYEALWKDEDDTIDLNIGTPDTPLTMGQILFAINNETYDFFKETSPHYFEGLAFKGGNTYELVIGS
;
A
#
# COMPACT_ATOMS: atom_id res chain seq x y z
N MET A 1 0.00 9.01 -1.40
CA MET A 1 1.49 9.03 -1.35
C MET A 1 1.99 9.23 -2.76
N LYS A 2 2.87 10.21 -3.01
CA LYS A 2 3.35 10.51 -4.37
C LYS A 2 4.73 9.85 -4.59
N GLN A 3 5.03 9.44 -5.82
CA GLN A 3 6.37 8.99 -6.25
C GLN A 3 6.97 7.84 -5.42
N VAL A 4 6.11 6.93 -4.96
CA VAL A 4 6.51 5.64 -4.38
C VAL A 4 6.05 4.56 -5.35
N TYR A 5 6.99 3.77 -5.84
CA TYR A 5 6.76 2.70 -6.81
C TYR A 5 6.69 1.37 -6.06
N TRP A 6 5.62 0.61 -6.25
CA TRP A 6 5.42 -0.65 -5.55
C TRP A 6 4.33 -1.51 -6.23
N ALA A 7 4.38 -2.83 -6.04
CA ALA A 7 3.38 -3.79 -6.54
C ALA A 7 2.67 -4.48 -5.35
N LEU A 8 1.34 -4.35 -5.24
CA LEU A 8 0.51 -5.00 -4.22
C LEU A 8 0.51 -6.51 -4.43
N GLY A 9 0.55 -7.26 -3.31
CA GLY A 9 0.05 -8.62 -3.25
C GLY A 9 0.80 -9.63 -4.12
N SER A 10 1.98 -9.28 -4.63
CA SER A 10 2.82 -10.20 -5.41
C SER A 10 3.42 -11.29 -4.51
N VAL A 11 3.77 -10.94 -3.26
CA VAL A 11 4.43 -11.81 -2.29
C VAL A 11 3.97 -11.46 -0.87
N VAL A 12 3.70 -12.46 -0.03
CA VAL A 12 3.55 -12.25 1.43
C VAL A 12 4.93 -12.09 2.03
N HIS A 13 5.17 -10.95 2.70
CA HIS A 13 6.42 -10.75 3.42
C HIS A 13 6.27 -11.19 4.88
N ALA A 14 7.05 -12.20 5.27
CA ALA A 14 7.07 -12.71 6.64
C ALA A 14 7.58 -11.68 7.66
N THR A 15 8.38 -10.70 7.23
CA THR A 15 8.92 -9.66 8.12
C THR A 15 8.84 -8.29 7.47
N TYR A 16 8.63 -7.27 8.31
CA TYR A 16 8.68 -5.86 7.91
C TYR A 16 10.02 -5.51 7.24
N ALA A 17 11.14 -5.97 7.80
CA ALA A 17 12.47 -5.68 7.26
C ALA A 17 12.67 -6.21 5.82
N ALA A 18 12.19 -7.42 5.54
CA ALA A 18 12.25 -7.99 4.19
C ALA A 18 11.42 -7.19 3.19
N PHE A 19 10.22 -6.77 3.59
CA PHE A 19 9.36 -5.90 2.78
C PHE A 19 10.04 -4.57 2.46
N ILE A 20 10.56 -3.87 3.48
CA ILE A 20 11.24 -2.59 3.27
C ILE A 20 12.45 -2.72 2.34
N ALA A 21 13.22 -3.79 2.46
CA ALA A 21 14.36 -4.05 1.58
C ALA A 21 13.91 -4.17 0.10
N GLU A 22 12.86 -4.96 -0.17
CA GLU A 22 12.34 -5.16 -1.52
C GLU A 22 11.78 -3.87 -2.12
N VAL A 23 10.93 -3.15 -1.38
CA VAL A 23 10.34 -1.88 -1.84
C VAL A 23 11.44 -0.84 -2.09
N THR A 24 12.45 -0.77 -1.21
CA THR A 24 13.58 0.14 -1.38
C THR A 24 14.39 -0.20 -2.62
N GLN A 25 14.69 -1.49 -2.85
CA GLN A 25 15.40 -1.93 -4.05
C GLN A 25 14.62 -1.59 -5.31
N TYR A 26 13.31 -1.84 -5.32
CA TYR A 26 12.46 -1.56 -6.46
C TYR A 26 12.37 -0.07 -6.79
N ASN A 27 12.15 0.78 -5.79
CA ASN A 27 12.15 2.24 -5.97
C ASN A 27 13.47 2.75 -6.54
N ASN A 28 14.60 2.27 -6.01
CA ASN A 28 15.94 2.63 -6.51
C ASN A 28 16.20 2.15 -7.94
N MET A 29 15.61 1.03 -8.35
CA MET A 29 15.74 0.51 -9.71
C MET A 29 14.89 1.30 -10.71
N ILE A 30 13.64 1.60 -10.36
CA ILE A 30 12.67 2.25 -11.26
C ILE A 30 12.92 3.76 -11.37
N SER A 31 13.28 4.42 -10.28
CA SER A 31 13.47 5.87 -10.24
C SER A 31 14.70 6.26 -9.39
N PRO A 32 15.92 5.91 -9.84
CA PRO A 32 17.14 6.14 -9.06
C PRO A 32 17.29 7.63 -8.67
N GLY A 33 17.29 7.92 -7.37
CA GLY A 33 17.46 9.28 -6.83
C GLY A 33 16.31 10.25 -7.16
N ARG A 34 15.18 9.75 -7.66
CA ARG A 34 14.01 10.54 -8.08
C ARG A 34 12.69 10.04 -7.47
N HIS A 35 12.75 9.13 -6.50
CA HIS A 35 11.59 8.69 -5.72
C HIS A 35 11.55 9.37 -4.36
N GLU A 36 10.36 9.48 -3.76
CA GLU A 36 10.16 10.01 -2.41
C GLU A 36 10.04 8.91 -1.34
N TRP A 37 10.35 7.65 -1.70
CA TRP A 37 10.31 6.53 -0.77
C TRP A 37 11.17 6.77 0.47
N ASN A 38 10.49 6.91 1.61
CA ASN A 38 11.08 6.93 2.94
C ASN A 38 10.18 6.12 3.89
N PRO A 39 10.60 4.91 4.32
CA PRO A 39 9.75 4.03 5.11
C PRO A 39 9.42 4.58 6.50
N ASP A 40 10.25 5.48 7.03
CA ASP A 40 10.09 6.07 8.37
C ASP A 40 9.31 7.40 8.34
N GLN A 41 8.92 7.88 7.16
CA GLN A 41 8.10 9.07 7.04
C GLN A 41 6.77 8.87 7.74
N ILE A 42 6.49 9.67 8.77
CA ILE A 42 5.19 9.70 9.43
C ILE A 42 4.16 10.28 8.47
N ILE A 43 3.11 9.51 8.20
CA ILE A 43 2.01 9.91 7.31
C ILE A 43 0.85 10.49 8.11
N THR A 44 0.59 9.93 9.29
CA THR A 44 -0.50 10.35 10.17
C THR A 44 -0.27 9.85 11.59
N THR A 45 -0.89 10.50 12.56
CA THR A 45 -0.94 10.06 13.97
C THR A 45 -2.27 9.37 14.33
N LYS A 46 -3.13 9.15 13.34
CA LYS A 46 -4.44 8.53 13.50
C LYS A 46 -4.56 7.28 12.64
N PRO A 47 -5.35 6.28 13.05
CA PRO A 47 -5.68 5.14 12.20
C PRO A 47 -6.27 5.60 10.88
N ILE A 48 -5.93 4.88 9.82
CA ILE A 48 -6.44 5.12 8.47
C ILE A 48 -7.39 4.02 8.04
N ARG A 49 -8.35 4.39 7.21
CA ARG A 49 -9.21 3.45 6.49
C ARG A 49 -8.78 3.42 5.03
N VAL A 50 -8.49 2.24 4.52
CA VAL A 50 -8.18 2.02 3.11
C VAL A 50 -9.27 1.17 2.50
N VAL A 51 -10.01 1.75 1.55
CA VAL A 51 -11.06 1.05 0.80
C VAL A 51 -10.52 0.69 -0.58
N TYR A 52 -10.71 -0.57 -0.96
CA TYR A 52 -10.32 -1.13 -2.26
C TYR A 52 -11.56 -1.52 -3.04
N GLU A 53 -11.61 -1.09 -4.29
CA GLU A 53 -12.60 -1.54 -5.26
C GLU A 53 -11.85 -2.17 -6.43
N ALA A 54 -12.09 -3.46 -6.69
CA ALA A 54 -11.49 -4.18 -7.80
C ALA A 54 -12.47 -4.19 -8.99
N LEU A 55 -12.19 -3.35 -9.99
CA LEU A 55 -13.10 -3.16 -11.13
C LEU A 55 -13.25 -4.39 -12.05
N TRP A 56 -12.45 -5.43 -11.84
CA TRP A 56 -12.45 -6.69 -12.63
C TRP A 56 -13.06 -7.88 -11.87
N LYS A 57 -13.50 -7.66 -10.62
CA LYS A 57 -14.25 -8.63 -9.81
C LYS A 57 -15.72 -8.16 -9.76
N ASP A 58 -16.68 -9.06 -9.54
CA ASP A 58 -18.09 -8.65 -9.40
C ASP A 58 -18.21 -7.56 -8.31
N GLU A 59 -19.14 -6.60 -8.49
CA GLU A 59 -19.23 -5.30 -7.78
C GLU A 59 -19.26 -5.36 -6.23
N ASP A 60 -19.34 -6.55 -5.63
CA ASP A 60 -19.43 -6.76 -4.18
C ASP A 60 -18.10 -7.03 -3.47
N ASP A 61 -16.99 -7.18 -4.20
CA ASP A 61 -15.68 -7.49 -3.61
C ASP A 61 -14.89 -6.23 -3.25
N THR A 62 -15.34 -5.55 -2.19
CA THR A 62 -14.64 -4.40 -1.59
C THR A 62 -13.79 -4.87 -0.40
N ILE A 63 -12.51 -4.49 -0.36
CA ILE A 63 -11.69 -4.67 0.87
C ILE A 63 -11.74 -3.36 1.66
N ASP A 64 -11.98 -3.47 2.96
CA ASP A 64 -11.96 -2.34 3.89
C ASP A 64 -10.96 -2.61 5.01
N LEU A 65 -9.81 -1.94 4.95
CA LEU A 65 -8.73 -2.10 5.92
C LEU A 65 -8.69 -0.94 6.90
N ASN A 66 -8.69 -1.26 8.18
CA ASN A 66 -8.36 -0.31 9.24
C ASN A 66 -6.91 -0.55 9.67
N ILE A 67 -6.04 0.43 9.43
CA ILE A 67 -4.61 0.32 9.67
C ILE A 67 -4.22 1.28 10.81
N GLY A 68 -3.48 0.74 11.78
CA GLY A 68 -2.91 1.45 12.92
C GLY A 68 -3.81 1.56 14.15
N THR A 69 -3.23 2.12 15.19
CA THR A 69 -3.86 2.31 16.50
C THR A 69 -3.96 3.79 16.86
N PRO A 70 -4.95 4.20 17.68
CA PRO A 70 -5.03 5.56 18.20
C PRO A 70 -3.70 5.98 18.85
N ASP A 71 -3.33 7.23 18.66
CA ASP A 71 -2.16 7.88 19.27
C ASP A 71 -0.80 7.24 18.95
N THR A 72 -0.75 6.36 17.94
CA THR A 72 0.48 5.76 17.44
C THR A 72 0.78 6.33 16.04
N PRO A 73 1.93 6.99 15.84
CA PRO A 73 2.32 7.44 14.52
C PRO A 73 2.43 6.28 13.54
N LEU A 74 1.74 6.40 12.41
CA LEU A 74 1.84 5.47 11.29
C LEU A 74 2.86 6.00 10.28
N THR A 75 3.84 5.16 9.97
CA THR A 75 4.83 5.45 8.93
C THR A 75 4.38 4.94 7.58
N MET A 76 5.00 5.48 6.53
CA MET A 76 4.78 5.06 5.15
C MET A 76 5.02 3.55 4.97
N GLY A 77 6.12 3.04 5.53
CA GLY A 77 6.45 1.63 5.45
C GLY A 77 5.43 0.75 6.14
N GLN A 78 4.95 1.14 7.33
CA GLN A 78 3.93 0.38 8.06
C GLN A 78 2.61 0.31 7.30
N ILE A 79 2.19 1.43 6.69
CA ILE A 79 0.98 1.47 5.87
C ILE A 79 1.13 0.53 4.69
N LEU A 80 2.21 0.62 3.90
CA LEU A 80 2.38 -0.24 2.73
C LEU A 80 2.56 -1.72 3.09
N PHE A 81 3.23 -2.03 4.20
CA PHE A 81 3.39 -3.41 4.67
C PHE A 81 2.05 -4.05 5.05
N ALA A 82 1.22 -3.32 5.81
CA ALA A 82 -0.13 -3.77 6.16
C ALA A 82 -0.97 -3.97 4.90
N ILE A 83 -0.98 -2.98 4.00
CA ILE A 83 -1.69 -3.06 2.72
C ILE A 83 -1.24 -4.28 1.92
N ASN A 84 0.06 -4.55 1.79
CA ASN A 84 0.56 -5.71 1.04
C ASN A 84 0.02 -7.03 1.57
N ASN A 85 0.22 -7.25 2.87
CA ASN A 85 -0.02 -8.56 3.47
C ASN A 85 -1.52 -8.82 3.63
N GLU A 86 -2.31 -7.81 4.01
CA GLU A 86 -3.76 -7.93 4.18
C GLU A 86 -4.51 -8.09 2.85
N THR A 87 -3.93 -7.61 1.73
CA THR A 87 -4.55 -7.74 0.40
C THR A 87 -3.96 -8.86 -0.44
N TYR A 88 -2.93 -9.57 0.04
CA TYR A 88 -2.28 -10.63 -0.72
C TYR A 88 -3.27 -11.69 -1.21
N ASP A 89 -4.10 -12.26 -0.34
CA ASP A 89 -5.02 -13.33 -0.72
C ASP A 89 -6.05 -12.87 -1.77
N PHE A 90 -6.36 -11.59 -1.78
CA PHE A 90 -7.26 -10.98 -2.75
C PHE A 90 -6.58 -10.79 -4.12
N PHE A 91 -5.28 -10.48 -4.15
CA PHE A 91 -4.52 -10.20 -5.37
C PHE A 91 -3.65 -11.36 -5.89
N LYS A 92 -3.46 -12.45 -5.13
CA LYS A 92 -2.51 -13.53 -5.48
C LYS A 92 -2.79 -14.22 -6.81
N GLU A 93 -4.03 -14.19 -7.29
CA GLU A 93 -4.45 -14.80 -8.57
C GLU A 93 -4.46 -13.79 -9.73
N THR A 94 -4.21 -12.52 -9.44
CA THR A 94 -4.10 -11.47 -10.45
C THR A 94 -2.70 -11.41 -11.04
N SER A 95 -2.61 -11.01 -12.31
CA SER A 95 -1.32 -10.57 -12.84
C SER A 95 -0.79 -9.43 -11.98
N PRO A 96 0.53 -9.30 -11.75
CA PRO A 96 1.07 -8.20 -10.96
C PRO A 96 0.77 -6.88 -11.69
N HIS A 97 -0.34 -6.25 -11.34
CA HIS A 97 -0.69 -4.94 -11.84
C HIS A 97 0.23 -3.92 -11.15
N TYR A 98 0.60 -2.88 -11.87
CA TYR A 98 1.31 -1.75 -11.28
C TYR A 98 0.28 -0.90 -10.58
N PHE A 99 0.42 -0.76 -9.26
CA PHE A 99 -0.56 -0.05 -8.46
C PHE A 99 -0.06 1.37 -8.20
N GLU A 100 -0.55 2.31 -9.00
CA GLU A 100 -0.31 3.73 -8.77
C GLU A 100 -1.38 4.31 -7.84
N GLY A 101 -0.96 4.78 -6.68
CA GLY A 101 -1.65 5.87 -5.99
C GLY A 101 -2.63 5.44 -4.90
N LEU A 102 -2.13 5.30 -3.68
CA LEU A 102 -2.93 5.53 -2.49
C LEU A 102 -3.32 7.03 -2.45
N ALA A 103 -4.55 7.33 -2.85
CA ALA A 103 -5.08 8.68 -2.95
C ALA A 103 -5.78 9.07 -1.64
N PHE A 104 -5.47 10.27 -1.13
CA PHE A 104 -6.15 10.80 0.03
C PHE A 104 -7.55 11.30 -0.39
N LYS A 105 -8.60 10.78 0.25
CA LYS A 105 -9.99 11.20 -0.03
C LYS A 105 -10.52 12.25 0.94
N GLY A 106 -9.98 12.30 2.15
CA GLY A 106 -10.42 13.24 3.19
C GLY A 106 -10.45 12.59 4.57
N GLY A 107 -10.37 13.40 5.63
CA GLY A 107 -10.34 12.90 7.01
C GLY A 107 -9.14 11.97 7.24
N ASN A 108 -9.41 10.70 7.56
CA ASN A 108 -8.41 9.64 7.69
C ASN A 108 -8.57 8.53 6.62
N THR A 109 -9.31 8.83 5.54
CA THR A 109 -9.64 7.84 4.51
C THR A 109 -8.72 8.01 3.31
N TYR A 110 -8.17 6.89 2.90
CA TYR A 110 -7.45 6.74 1.65
C TYR A 110 -8.22 5.76 0.78
N GLU A 111 -8.17 5.98 -0.51
CA GLU A 111 -8.74 5.07 -1.50
C GLU A 111 -7.63 4.62 -2.42
N LEU A 112 -7.68 3.35 -2.78
CA LEU A 112 -6.85 2.77 -3.79
C LEU A 112 -7.77 2.20 -4.88
N VAL A 113 -7.78 2.86 -6.04
CA VAL A 113 -8.56 2.42 -7.19
C VAL A 113 -7.67 1.60 -8.11
N ILE A 114 -8.17 0.44 -8.53
CA ILE A 114 -7.44 -0.48 -9.38
C ILE A 114 -8.33 -0.81 -10.58
N GLY A 115 -7.98 -0.25 -11.73
CA GLY A 115 -8.75 -0.37 -12.97
C GLY A 115 -7.91 -0.87 -14.13
N SER A 116 -8.39 -1.99 -14.69
CA SER A 116 -8.09 -2.64 -15.99
C SER A 116 -6.71 -2.45 -16.61
#